data_AF-B6AYA6-F1
#
_entry.id   AF-B6AYA6-F1
#
_cell.length_a   1.000
_cell.length_b   1.000
_cell.length_c   1.000
_cell.angle_alpha   90.00
_cell.angle_beta   90.00
_cell.angle_gamma   90.00
#
_symmetry.space_group_name_H-M   'P 1'
#
loop_
_entity.id
_entity.type
_entity.pdbx_description
1 polymer ?
#
loop_
_entity_poly.entity_id
_entity_poly.type
_entity_poly.pdbx_seq_one_letter_code
_entity_poly.pdbx_strand_id
1 'polypeptide(L)'
;MKRSLKFSTSILALAFCAGTAAADTYGPFPITDKSYSGDRTNSVSYTGQVARSILLDSLKSLAGKADGGANAAETKATMMKYFAGSDEDLAILSHNSKDGFPIKQTMLNEISKGKNISGKTYKGLVPGWPGNMTGVEVMEHLIHHASMSVGGFDAEYGYDYGQLIQKFGLGAMAYNQAVDNYLDEKLGADNKPNNKPYKDGAAYTGKEHSWDEAFGYFGAPAHALTLEPTQAYNISKKKDLAAGDANGDGMVDLRTEMTFGGAYYAADADKSGTDYLPTITSAFLEGRKLISSANGEALSDAQRAQLVAYAQTIEDEWTKVIAEATFKYAGSVYKDIEKFRADTKNIDADLYRAYGKHWGELKGFAMALQTGKENLGGTAVRLNRLIGFSPVTMDESIVTGIDADGNFVKDGKMSWNAYQLNMLKVQDLMVKEFGVEARKNDATANLADLIKELDSDSGGAETD
;
A
#
# COMPACT_ATOMS: atom_id res chain seq x y z
N MET A 1 9.92 -40.95 1.81
CA MET A 1 11.15 -40.48 2.48
C MET A 1 11.33 -39.00 2.12
N LYS A 2 10.66 -38.10 2.84
CA LYS A 2 10.69 -36.65 2.59
C LYS A 2 11.59 -36.01 3.65
N ARG A 3 12.71 -35.42 3.22
CA ARG A 3 13.62 -34.68 4.10
C ARG A 3 12.97 -33.33 4.45
N SER A 4 12.64 -33.12 5.72
CA SER A 4 12.34 -31.79 6.26
C SER A 4 13.65 -31.04 6.49
N LEU A 5 13.92 -29.98 5.73
CA LEU A 5 14.93 -29.01 6.13
C LEU A 5 14.28 -28.08 7.16
N LYS A 6 14.72 -28.18 8.42
CA LYS A 6 14.49 -27.15 9.44
C LYS A 6 15.58 -26.10 9.25
N PHE A 7 15.20 -24.89 8.82
CA PHE A 7 16.08 -23.73 8.92
C PHE A 7 16.01 -23.23 10.37
N SER A 8 17.09 -23.43 11.13
CA SER A 8 17.29 -22.76 12.40
C SER A 8 17.81 -21.35 12.12
N THR A 9 16.96 -20.35 12.32
CA THR A 9 17.33 -18.94 12.36
C THR A 9 18.30 -18.73 13.52
N SER A 10 19.56 -18.46 13.20
CA SER A 10 20.57 -18.09 14.19
C SER A 10 20.56 -16.57 14.32
N ILE A 11 20.03 -16.06 15.43
CA ILE A 11 20.08 -14.63 15.78
C ILE A 11 21.53 -14.29 16.10
N LEU A 12 22.20 -13.55 15.21
CA LEU A 12 23.52 -13.00 15.47
C LEU A 12 23.33 -11.65 16.18
N ALA A 13 23.52 -11.62 17.50
CA ALA A 13 23.54 -10.39 18.27
C ALA A 13 24.81 -9.59 17.91
N LEU A 14 24.65 -8.51 17.14
CA LEU A 14 25.70 -7.52 16.90
C LEU A 14 25.78 -6.55 18.08
N ALA A 15 26.91 -6.56 18.78
CA ALA A 15 27.25 -5.56 19.78
C ALA A 15 27.63 -4.24 19.08
N PHE A 16 26.82 -3.19 19.28
CA PHE A 16 27.13 -1.84 18.84
C PHE A 16 28.15 -1.19 19.78
N CYS A 17 29.30 -0.79 19.24
CA CYS A 17 30.18 0.17 19.90
C CYS A 17 29.56 1.58 19.81
N ALA A 18 29.42 2.22 20.97
CA ALA A 18 28.87 3.57 21.10
C ALA A 18 29.76 4.61 20.40
N GLY A 19 29.29 5.09 19.25
CA GLY A 19 29.65 6.38 18.67
C GLY A 19 28.46 7.32 18.79
N THR A 20 28.74 8.58 19.13
CA THR A 20 27.82 9.74 19.20
C THR A 20 26.48 9.56 18.48
N ALA A 21 25.36 9.67 19.22
CA ALA A 21 23.98 9.52 18.74
C ALA A 21 23.78 10.13 17.35
N ALA A 22 23.77 9.27 16.33
CA ALA A 22 23.33 9.63 15.00
C ALA A 22 21.83 9.93 15.10
N ALA A 23 21.38 11.08 14.59
CA ALA A 23 19.98 11.49 14.69
C ALA A 23 19.03 10.38 14.21
N ASP A 24 17.95 10.13 14.96
CA ASP A 24 16.85 9.22 14.64
C ASP A 24 15.95 9.78 13.50
N THR A 25 16.56 10.44 12.51
CA THR A 25 15.89 11.11 11.40
C THR A 25 16.54 10.67 10.09
N TYR A 26 15.71 10.38 9.07
CA TYR A 26 16.15 10.11 7.70
C TYR A 26 16.66 11.40 7.03
N GLY A 27 17.91 11.73 7.33
CA GLY A 27 18.61 12.89 6.82
C GLY A 27 18.57 14.12 7.75
N PRO A 28 19.25 15.21 7.36
CA PRO A 28 20.02 15.38 6.13
C PRO A 28 21.23 14.45 6.04
N PHE A 29 21.62 14.08 4.81
CA PHE A 29 22.85 13.32 4.54
C PHE A 29 23.85 14.21 3.78
N PRO A 30 25.17 14.08 4.04
CA PRO A 30 26.17 14.88 3.36
C PRO A 30 26.21 14.57 1.86
N ILE A 31 26.77 15.50 1.08
CA ILE A 31 27.10 15.23 -0.32
C ILE A 31 28.32 14.31 -0.36
N THR A 32 28.16 13.11 -0.95
CA THR A 32 29.26 12.17 -1.14
C THR A 32 29.70 12.05 -2.61
N ASP A 33 28.88 12.51 -3.55
CA ASP A 33 29.26 12.56 -4.96
C ASP A 33 30.41 13.55 -5.17
N LYS A 34 31.55 13.01 -5.61
CA LYS A 34 32.80 13.77 -5.77
C LYS A 34 32.79 14.70 -6.98
N SER A 35 31.85 14.50 -7.91
CA SER A 35 31.70 15.35 -9.09
C SER A 35 30.87 16.61 -8.83
N TYR A 36 30.15 16.65 -7.70
CA TYR A 36 29.27 17.75 -7.38
C TYR A 36 30.04 19.03 -7.02
N SER A 37 29.72 20.12 -7.71
CA SER A 37 30.36 21.43 -7.52
C SER A 37 29.35 22.54 -7.21
N GLY A 38 28.13 22.19 -6.81
CA GLY A 38 27.08 23.16 -6.45
C GLY A 38 27.08 23.49 -4.96
N ASP A 39 26.01 24.14 -4.51
CA ASP A 39 25.83 24.69 -3.15
C ASP A 39 25.00 23.81 -2.20
N ARG A 40 24.44 22.70 -2.69
CA ARG A 40 23.65 21.80 -1.85
C ARG A 40 24.52 21.16 -0.77
N THR A 41 23.96 21.07 0.42
CA THR A 41 24.55 20.40 1.58
C THR A 41 23.85 19.09 1.95
N ASN A 42 22.72 18.80 1.31
CA ASN A 42 21.92 17.60 1.52
C ASN A 42 21.70 16.80 0.22
N SER A 43 22.10 15.52 0.26
CA SER A 43 22.00 14.59 -0.86
C SER A 43 20.65 13.88 -0.95
N VAL A 44 19.82 13.94 0.10
CA VAL A 44 18.51 13.26 0.13
C VAL A 44 17.61 13.72 -1.03
N SER A 45 17.04 12.75 -1.77
CA SER A 45 16.15 13.07 -2.89
C SER A 45 15.10 11.99 -3.18
N TYR A 46 13.85 12.25 -2.76
CA TYR A 46 12.70 11.36 -3.00
C TYR A 46 11.36 12.09 -3.23
N THR A 47 11.37 13.37 -3.59
CA THR A 47 10.13 14.15 -3.73
C THR A 47 9.23 13.65 -4.87
N GLY A 48 9.79 12.93 -5.84
CA GLY A 48 9.00 12.31 -6.91
C GLY A 48 8.09 11.19 -6.43
N GLN A 49 8.45 10.53 -5.32
CA GLN A 49 7.69 9.47 -4.69
C GLN A 49 6.54 10.09 -3.88
N VAL A 50 6.85 11.13 -3.10
CA VAL A 50 5.86 11.94 -2.36
C VAL A 50 4.77 12.46 -3.31
N ALA A 51 5.17 13.06 -4.44
CA ALA A 51 4.24 13.54 -5.45
C ALA A 51 3.30 12.42 -5.96
N ARG A 52 3.81 11.20 -6.15
CA ARG A 52 2.99 10.07 -6.59
C ARG A 52 2.05 9.54 -5.51
N SER A 53 2.46 9.53 -4.24
CA SER A 53 1.56 9.22 -3.12
C SER A 53 0.40 10.21 -3.07
N ILE A 54 0.68 11.50 -3.29
CA ILE A 54 -0.34 12.56 -3.33
C ILE A 54 -1.27 12.41 -4.53
N LEU A 55 -0.73 12.10 -5.73
CA LEU A 55 -1.53 11.81 -6.91
C LEU A 55 -2.49 10.65 -6.66
N LEU A 56 -2.00 9.55 -6.04
CA LEU A 56 -2.79 8.37 -5.76
C LEU A 56 -3.92 8.66 -4.76
N ASP A 57 -3.63 9.37 -3.68
CA ASP A 57 -4.65 9.76 -2.72
C ASP A 57 -5.64 10.77 -3.34
N SER A 58 -5.18 11.62 -4.26
CA SER A 58 -6.04 12.57 -4.98
C SER A 58 -6.98 11.86 -5.97
N LEU A 59 -6.55 10.77 -6.61
CA LEU A 59 -7.44 9.91 -7.42
C LEU A 59 -8.62 9.38 -6.60
N LYS A 60 -8.36 8.93 -5.37
CA LYS A 60 -9.43 8.50 -4.47
C LYS A 60 -10.39 9.64 -4.13
N SER A 61 -9.88 10.85 -3.88
CA SER A 61 -10.72 12.03 -3.68
C SER A 61 -11.56 12.37 -4.92
N LEU A 62 -11.02 12.18 -6.12
CA LEU A 62 -11.74 12.42 -7.39
C LEU A 62 -12.82 11.37 -7.65
N ALA A 63 -12.57 10.10 -7.36
CA ALA A 63 -13.59 9.05 -7.46
C ALA A 63 -14.84 9.40 -6.64
N GLY A 64 -14.65 10.00 -5.45
CA GLY A 64 -15.75 10.46 -4.60
C GLY A 64 -16.56 11.65 -5.14
N LYS A 65 -16.18 12.24 -6.28
CA LYS A 65 -16.89 13.38 -6.92
C LYS A 65 -17.75 12.97 -8.12
N ALA A 66 -17.72 11.71 -8.53
CA ALA A 66 -18.56 11.21 -9.61
C ALA A 66 -20.04 11.26 -9.21
N ASP A 67 -20.92 11.64 -10.14
CA ASP A 67 -22.34 11.88 -9.88
C ASP A 67 -23.29 10.78 -10.39
N GLY A 68 -22.74 9.65 -10.82
CA GLY A 68 -23.53 8.55 -11.40
C GLY A 68 -23.75 8.65 -12.91
N GLY A 69 -23.06 9.56 -13.61
CA GLY A 69 -22.96 9.48 -15.07
C GLY A 69 -22.93 10.82 -15.80
N ALA A 70 -23.60 11.85 -15.27
CA ALA A 70 -23.73 13.14 -15.96
C ALA A 70 -22.36 13.84 -16.09
N ASN A 71 -21.49 13.70 -15.08
CA ASN A 71 -20.12 14.21 -15.12
C ASN A 71 -19.06 13.15 -15.49
N ALA A 72 -19.45 11.95 -15.95
CA ALA A 72 -18.52 10.82 -16.09
C ALA A 72 -17.35 11.13 -17.03
N ALA A 73 -17.60 11.76 -18.18
CA ALA A 73 -16.53 12.10 -19.13
C ALA A 73 -15.51 13.08 -18.53
N GLU A 74 -15.97 14.12 -17.83
CA GLU A 74 -15.12 15.12 -17.18
C GLU A 74 -14.35 14.53 -15.99
N THR A 75 -15.04 13.75 -15.16
CA THR A 75 -14.45 13.06 -14.01
C THR A 75 -13.36 12.09 -14.49
N LYS A 76 -13.64 11.26 -15.51
CA LYS A 76 -12.66 10.33 -16.09
C LYS A 76 -11.46 11.10 -16.64
N ALA A 77 -11.68 12.15 -17.44
CA ALA A 77 -10.59 12.95 -17.99
C ALA A 77 -9.71 13.57 -16.89
N THR A 78 -10.34 14.08 -15.83
CA THR A 78 -9.63 14.67 -14.68
C THR A 78 -8.84 13.60 -13.90
N MET A 79 -9.42 12.44 -13.62
CA MET A 79 -8.70 11.33 -12.99
C MET A 79 -7.52 10.89 -13.86
N MET A 80 -7.68 10.82 -15.18
CA MET A 80 -6.58 10.45 -16.08
C MET A 80 -5.42 11.47 -16.06
N LYS A 81 -5.66 12.76 -15.81
CA LYS A 81 -4.57 13.73 -15.58
C LYS A 81 -3.70 13.35 -14.38
N TYR A 82 -4.31 12.86 -13.30
CA TYR A 82 -3.59 12.46 -12.07
C TYR A 82 -2.94 11.08 -12.22
N PHE A 83 -3.52 10.19 -13.02
CA PHE A 83 -3.00 8.85 -13.26
C PHE A 83 -1.93 8.80 -14.36
N ALA A 84 -2.26 9.23 -15.58
CA ALA A 84 -1.40 9.15 -16.75
C ALA A 84 -0.38 10.28 -16.84
N GLY A 85 -0.64 11.40 -16.17
CA GLY A 85 0.21 12.59 -16.16
C GLY A 85 -0.44 13.78 -16.86
N SER A 86 0.10 14.96 -16.59
CA SER A 86 -0.34 16.23 -17.15
C SER A 86 0.84 17.20 -17.20
N ASP A 87 0.83 18.10 -18.19
CA ASP A 87 1.73 19.26 -18.22
C ASP A 87 1.24 20.41 -17.32
N GLU A 88 -0.02 20.33 -16.88
CA GLU A 88 -0.60 21.28 -15.93
C GLU A 88 -0.01 21.09 -14.53
N ASP A 89 0.07 22.19 -13.77
CA ASP A 89 0.29 22.10 -12.33
C ASP A 89 -0.99 21.66 -11.64
N LEU A 90 -1.03 20.41 -11.18
CA LEU A 90 -2.21 19.82 -10.57
C LEU A 90 -2.34 20.27 -9.11
N ALA A 91 -3.56 20.60 -8.70
CA ALA A 91 -3.87 20.88 -7.30
C ALA A 91 -3.72 19.61 -6.44
N ILE A 92 -3.31 19.79 -5.18
CA ILE A 92 -3.31 18.72 -4.20
C ILE A 92 -4.75 18.54 -3.67
N LEU A 93 -5.36 17.37 -3.83
CA LEU A 93 -6.79 17.18 -3.48
C LEU A 93 -7.01 16.39 -2.18
N SER A 94 -6.06 15.55 -1.77
CA SER A 94 -6.14 14.69 -0.59
C SER A 94 -5.60 15.34 0.69
N HIS A 95 -4.49 16.07 0.56
CA HIS A 95 -3.70 16.61 1.67
C HIS A 95 -3.84 18.13 1.79
N ASN A 96 -5.07 18.63 1.69
CA ASN A 96 -5.37 20.04 1.92
C ASN A 96 -5.31 20.41 3.40
N SER A 97 -4.90 21.64 3.66
CA SER A 97 -5.01 22.31 4.96
C SER A 97 -6.43 22.20 5.51
N LYS A 98 -6.53 22.12 6.83
CA LYS A 98 -7.77 22.27 7.57
C LYS A 98 -7.49 22.94 8.92
N ASP A 99 -8.53 23.31 9.64
CA ASP A 99 -8.41 23.93 10.96
C ASP A 99 -7.50 23.12 11.89
N GLY A 100 -6.47 23.79 12.43
CA GLY A 100 -5.47 23.21 13.32
C GLY A 100 -4.44 22.29 12.67
N PHE A 101 -4.40 22.18 11.33
CA PHE A 101 -3.41 21.39 10.60
C PHE A 101 -3.10 22.03 9.23
N PRO A 102 -2.32 23.13 9.21
CA PRO A 102 -1.91 23.77 7.97
C PRO A 102 -0.86 22.93 7.22
N ILE A 103 -0.99 22.86 5.91
CA ILE A 103 -0.10 22.16 4.99
C ILE A 103 0.63 23.19 4.14
N LYS A 104 1.93 22.99 3.95
CA LYS A 104 2.81 23.95 3.28
C LYS A 104 2.67 23.98 1.75
N GLN A 105 2.34 22.86 1.11
CA GLN A 105 2.18 22.79 -0.35
C GLN A 105 0.70 22.67 -0.73
N THR A 106 0.33 23.30 -1.83
CA THR A 106 -1.03 23.30 -2.39
C THR A 106 -1.08 22.75 -3.82
N MET A 107 0.05 22.81 -4.52
CA MET A 107 0.22 22.40 -5.91
C MET A 107 1.30 21.34 -6.06
N LEU A 108 1.12 20.42 -7.00
CA LEU A 108 2.02 19.27 -7.18
C LEU A 108 3.43 19.69 -7.61
N ASN A 109 3.56 20.72 -8.44
CA ASN A 109 4.85 21.19 -8.93
C ASN A 109 5.72 21.84 -7.84
N GLU A 110 5.13 22.26 -6.72
CA GLU A 110 5.90 22.66 -5.54
C GLU A 110 6.70 21.45 -5.00
N ILE A 111 6.15 20.25 -5.11
CA ILE A 111 6.76 19.00 -4.61
C ILE A 111 7.69 18.40 -5.67
N SER A 112 7.13 18.07 -6.84
CA SER A 112 7.88 17.46 -7.94
C SER A 112 7.10 17.51 -9.25
N LYS A 113 7.69 18.17 -10.26
CA LYS A 113 7.07 18.30 -11.59
C LYS A 113 7.11 17.01 -12.40
N GLY A 114 6.14 16.86 -13.30
CA GLY A 114 6.12 15.81 -14.34
C GLY A 114 5.99 14.38 -13.81
N LYS A 115 5.34 14.19 -12.66
CA LYS A 115 5.11 12.86 -12.08
C LYS A 115 3.76 12.32 -12.53
N ASN A 116 3.73 11.01 -12.76
CA ASN A 116 2.53 10.23 -13.06
C ASN A 116 2.60 8.90 -12.31
N ILE A 117 1.45 8.23 -12.21
CA ILE A 117 1.29 6.92 -11.58
C ILE A 117 1.44 5.81 -12.62
N SER A 118 0.86 5.97 -13.81
CA SER A 118 0.83 4.93 -14.84
C SER A 118 2.21 4.40 -15.22
N GLY A 119 3.20 5.30 -15.37
CA GLY A 119 4.58 4.94 -15.70
C GLY A 119 5.35 4.22 -14.59
N LYS A 120 4.77 4.13 -13.40
CA LYS A 120 5.31 3.43 -12.22
C LYS A 120 4.42 2.30 -11.72
N THR A 121 3.28 2.07 -12.37
CA THR A 121 2.37 1.00 -12.00
C THR A 121 2.89 -0.34 -12.52
N TYR A 122 2.67 -1.39 -11.74
CA TYR A 122 3.00 -2.77 -12.04
C TYR A 122 2.47 -3.17 -13.42
N LYS A 123 3.34 -3.79 -14.22
CA LYS A 123 3.07 -4.13 -15.62
C LYS A 123 2.65 -5.58 -15.84
N GLY A 124 2.81 -6.43 -14.81
CA GLY A 124 2.40 -7.82 -14.89
C GLY A 124 0.89 -7.99 -14.74
N LEU A 125 0.44 -9.21 -14.99
CA LEU A 125 -0.96 -9.61 -14.82
C LEU A 125 -1.40 -9.50 -13.36
N VAL A 126 -2.66 -9.17 -13.15
CA VAL A 126 -3.31 -9.14 -11.83
C VAL A 126 -4.43 -10.17 -11.82
N PRO A 127 -4.14 -11.46 -11.53
CA PRO A 127 -5.14 -12.53 -11.57
C PRO A 127 -6.26 -12.37 -10.53
N GLY A 128 -6.05 -11.48 -9.55
CA GLY A 128 -7.07 -11.09 -8.60
C GLY A 128 -8.18 -10.25 -9.20
N TRP A 129 -8.00 -9.64 -10.37
CA TRP A 129 -9.04 -8.86 -11.05
C TRP A 129 -9.53 -9.60 -12.30
N PRO A 130 -10.82 -9.55 -12.67
CA PRO A 130 -11.30 -10.26 -13.85
C PRO A 130 -10.69 -9.71 -15.15
N GLY A 131 -10.63 -10.56 -16.19
CA GLY A 131 -10.23 -10.14 -17.54
C GLY A 131 -8.75 -10.27 -17.89
N ASN A 132 -7.92 -10.89 -17.05
CA ASN A 132 -6.47 -11.03 -17.29
C ASN A 132 -5.76 -9.69 -17.56
N MET A 133 -6.17 -8.65 -16.84
CA MET A 133 -5.61 -7.31 -16.98
C MET A 133 -4.23 -7.21 -16.32
N THR A 134 -3.37 -6.37 -16.90
CA THR A 134 -2.16 -5.86 -16.26
C THR A 134 -2.50 -4.84 -15.17
N GLY A 135 -1.54 -4.50 -14.29
CA GLY A 135 -1.79 -3.51 -13.25
C GLY A 135 -2.19 -2.12 -13.77
N VAL A 136 -1.66 -1.71 -14.92
CA VAL A 136 -2.07 -0.45 -15.58
C VAL A 136 -3.52 -0.55 -16.05
N GLU A 137 -3.88 -1.62 -16.75
CA GLU A 137 -5.25 -1.84 -17.25
C GLU A 137 -6.26 -1.95 -16.11
N VAL A 138 -5.91 -2.59 -14.99
CA VAL A 138 -6.76 -2.61 -13.78
C VAL A 138 -7.01 -1.18 -13.27
N MET A 139 -5.98 -0.33 -13.16
CA MET A 139 -6.16 1.05 -12.71
C MET A 139 -7.04 1.86 -13.67
N GLU A 140 -6.86 1.72 -14.99
CA GLU A 140 -7.68 2.38 -16.00
C GLU A 140 -9.13 1.91 -15.95
N HIS A 141 -9.35 0.61 -15.78
CA HIS A 141 -10.66 0.01 -15.62
C HIS A 141 -11.36 0.52 -14.36
N LEU A 142 -10.67 0.57 -13.22
CA LEU A 142 -11.20 1.13 -11.99
C LEU A 142 -11.52 2.63 -12.12
N ILE A 143 -10.69 3.43 -12.80
CA ILE A 143 -10.94 4.85 -13.06
C ILE A 143 -12.18 5.02 -13.96
N HIS A 144 -12.32 4.19 -14.98
CA HIS A 144 -13.49 4.23 -15.86
C HIS A 144 -14.77 4.00 -15.08
N HIS A 145 -14.86 2.93 -14.30
CA HIS A 145 -16.05 2.63 -13.52
C HIS A 145 -16.26 3.61 -12.35
N ALA A 146 -15.19 4.10 -11.72
CA ALA A 146 -15.29 5.17 -10.72
C ALA A 146 -16.01 6.41 -11.27
N SER A 147 -15.68 6.81 -12.50
CA SER A 147 -16.28 8.00 -13.14
C SER A 147 -17.78 7.87 -13.40
N MET A 148 -18.29 6.63 -13.51
CA MET A 148 -19.71 6.36 -13.78
C MET A 148 -20.52 6.11 -12.51
N SER A 149 -19.86 6.03 -11.35
CA SER A 149 -20.48 5.66 -10.07
C SER A 149 -20.94 6.89 -9.29
N VAL A 150 -21.89 6.74 -8.35
CA VAL A 150 -22.30 7.84 -7.48
C VAL A 150 -21.36 7.88 -6.27
N GLY A 151 -20.59 8.96 -6.14
CA GLY A 151 -19.65 9.14 -5.03
C GLY A 151 -18.59 8.03 -4.94
N GLY A 152 -18.19 7.45 -6.08
CA GLY A 152 -17.23 6.36 -6.14
C GLY A 152 -17.80 4.99 -5.77
N PHE A 153 -19.12 4.88 -5.54
CA PHE A 153 -19.80 3.65 -5.15
C PHE A 153 -20.69 3.10 -6.23
N ASP A 154 -20.54 1.82 -6.46
CA ASP A 154 -21.36 1.05 -7.36
C ASP A 154 -22.15 0.02 -6.55
N ALA A 155 -23.43 0.31 -6.31
CA ALA A 155 -24.29 -0.56 -5.53
C ALA A 155 -24.64 -1.86 -6.27
N GLU A 156 -24.63 -1.84 -7.60
CA GLU A 156 -24.98 -3.01 -8.42
C GLU A 156 -23.97 -4.14 -8.24
N TYR A 157 -22.68 -3.77 -8.16
CA TYR A 157 -21.57 -4.72 -7.98
C TYR A 157 -20.94 -4.69 -6.58
N GLY A 158 -21.34 -3.74 -5.72
CA GLY A 158 -20.83 -3.56 -4.36
C GLY A 158 -19.42 -2.97 -4.29
N TYR A 159 -18.95 -2.29 -5.34
CA TYR A 159 -17.60 -1.75 -5.41
C TYR A 159 -17.49 -0.33 -4.86
N ASP A 160 -16.51 -0.10 -3.99
CA ASP A 160 -15.97 1.24 -3.73
C ASP A 160 -14.68 1.43 -4.54
N TYR A 161 -14.81 2.10 -5.69
CA TYR A 161 -13.69 2.30 -6.60
C TYR A 161 -12.61 3.20 -6.01
N GLY A 162 -12.98 4.15 -5.15
CA GLY A 162 -12.02 5.00 -4.44
C GLY A 162 -11.11 4.19 -3.51
N GLN A 163 -11.66 3.20 -2.79
CA GLN A 163 -10.85 2.28 -1.99
C GLN A 163 -10.01 1.35 -2.86
N LEU A 164 -10.61 0.74 -3.90
CA LEU A 164 -9.90 -0.18 -4.80
C LEU A 164 -8.69 0.50 -5.44
N ILE A 165 -8.89 1.68 -6.05
CA ILE A 165 -7.83 2.48 -6.68
C ILE A 165 -6.70 2.74 -5.69
N GLN A 166 -7.03 3.23 -4.49
CA GLN A 166 -6.01 3.61 -3.54
C GLN A 166 -5.27 2.40 -2.98
N LYS A 167 -5.96 1.37 -2.50
CA LYS A 167 -5.31 0.21 -1.87
C LYS A 167 -4.50 -0.59 -2.88
N PHE A 168 -5.06 -0.81 -4.07
CA PHE A 168 -4.32 -1.47 -5.13
C PHE A 168 -3.11 -0.66 -5.56
N GLY A 169 -3.25 0.66 -5.75
CA GLY A 169 -2.14 1.54 -6.10
C GLY A 169 -1.02 1.60 -5.05
N LEU A 170 -1.32 1.43 -3.76
CA LEU A 170 -0.29 1.31 -2.72
C LEU A 170 0.61 0.08 -2.95
N GLY A 171 0.05 -1.01 -3.47
CA GLY A 171 0.82 -2.18 -3.90
C GLY A 171 1.48 -1.97 -5.26
N ALA A 172 0.63 -1.84 -6.27
CA ALA A 172 1.00 -1.86 -7.68
C ALA A 172 1.97 -0.74 -8.07
N MET A 173 2.01 0.37 -7.33
CA MET A 173 2.98 1.42 -7.54
C MET A 173 4.01 1.48 -6.40
N ALA A 174 3.59 1.81 -5.18
CA ALA A 174 4.56 2.17 -4.14
C ALA A 174 5.38 0.96 -3.67
N TYR A 175 4.69 -0.11 -3.25
CA TYR A 175 5.33 -1.33 -2.80
C TYR A 175 6.17 -1.98 -3.91
N ASN A 176 5.58 -2.23 -5.10
CA ASN A 176 6.28 -2.83 -6.23
C ASN A 176 7.53 -2.03 -6.61
N GLN A 177 7.43 -0.70 -6.78
CA GLN A 177 8.60 0.10 -7.13
C GLN A 177 9.68 -0.01 -6.06
N ALA A 178 9.32 0.05 -4.78
CA ALA A 178 10.30 -0.07 -3.71
C ALA A 178 11.01 -1.43 -3.72
N VAL A 179 10.26 -2.53 -3.59
CA VAL A 179 10.85 -3.85 -3.30
C VAL A 179 11.36 -4.60 -4.54
N ASP A 180 10.73 -4.41 -5.70
CA ASP A 180 11.04 -5.17 -6.92
C ASP A 180 11.96 -4.39 -7.88
N ASN A 181 12.07 -3.06 -7.73
CA ASN A 181 12.92 -2.23 -8.58
C ASN A 181 14.08 -1.58 -7.81
N TYR A 182 13.77 -0.73 -6.81
CA TYR A 182 14.81 0.04 -6.12
C TYR A 182 15.65 -0.78 -5.14
N LEU A 183 15.00 -1.69 -4.40
CA LEU A 183 15.63 -2.55 -3.41
C LEU A 183 16.00 -3.94 -3.95
N ASP A 184 15.88 -4.14 -5.26
CA ASP A 184 16.33 -5.36 -5.94
C ASP A 184 17.27 -5.03 -7.11
N GLU A 185 16.73 -4.83 -8.32
CA GLU A 185 17.51 -4.63 -9.56
C GLU A 185 18.61 -3.54 -9.43
N LYS A 186 18.34 -2.47 -8.66
CA LYS A 186 19.26 -1.32 -8.47
C LYS A 186 20.27 -1.48 -7.33
N LEU A 187 20.21 -2.57 -6.57
CA LEU A 187 21.25 -2.89 -5.56
C LEU A 187 22.49 -3.56 -6.18
N GLY A 188 22.40 -3.99 -7.44
CA GLY A 188 23.53 -4.50 -8.20
C GLY A 188 24.69 -3.50 -8.29
N ALA A 189 25.92 -4.03 -8.39
CA ALA A 189 27.14 -3.22 -8.39
C ALA A 189 27.16 -2.17 -9.52
N ASP A 190 26.78 -2.56 -10.74
CA ASP A 190 26.79 -1.70 -11.92
C ASP A 190 25.47 -0.94 -12.15
N ASN A 191 24.42 -1.41 -11.50
CA ASN A 191 23.06 -0.89 -11.39
C ASN A 191 22.89 0.52 -10.80
N LYS A 192 23.37 1.65 -11.36
CA LYS A 192 23.38 3.00 -10.70
C LYS A 192 24.40 3.13 -9.54
N PRO A 193 25.69 2.84 -9.76
CA PRO A 193 26.69 2.62 -8.70
C PRO A 193 26.88 3.80 -7.74
N ASN A 194 27.51 3.54 -6.59
CA ASN A 194 27.78 4.58 -5.58
C ASN A 194 28.97 5.49 -5.92
N ASN A 195 29.83 5.09 -6.87
CA ASN A 195 30.95 5.90 -7.32
C ASN A 195 30.68 6.74 -8.57
N LYS A 196 29.41 6.93 -8.92
CA LYS A 196 29.00 7.78 -10.02
C LYS A 196 27.80 8.63 -9.62
N PRO A 197 27.71 9.87 -10.13
CA PRO A 197 26.50 10.66 -9.94
C PRO A 197 25.30 9.95 -10.57
N TYR A 198 24.10 10.17 -10.03
CA TYR A 198 22.88 9.61 -10.63
C TYR A 198 22.67 10.06 -12.08
N LYS A 199 23.03 11.31 -12.35
CA LYS A 199 23.08 12.02 -13.62
C LYS A 199 23.98 13.25 -13.46
N ASP A 200 24.39 13.87 -14.57
CA ASP A 200 25.24 15.06 -14.55
C ASP A 200 24.67 16.16 -13.66
N GLY A 201 25.51 16.70 -12.76
CA GLY A 201 25.16 17.75 -11.81
C GLY A 201 24.31 17.31 -10.61
N ALA A 202 24.00 16.02 -10.47
CA ALA A 202 23.29 15.52 -9.28
C ALA A 202 24.16 15.66 -8.02
N ALA A 203 23.55 16.06 -6.91
CA ALA A 203 24.21 16.18 -5.60
C ALA A 203 24.28 14.85 -4.83
N TYR A 204 24.12 13.74 -5.54
CA TYR A 204 23.97 12.41 -4.96
C TYR A 204 24.41 11.36 -5.96
N THR A 205 24.90 10.24 -5.44
CA THR A 205 25.31 9.11 -6.25
C THR A 205 24.09 8.39 -6.81
N GLY A 206 24.28 7.53 -7.81
CA GLY A 206 23.20 6.69 -8.32
C GLY A 206 22.60 5.78 -7.24
N LYS A 207 23.41 5.39 -6.26
CA LYS A 207 23.07 4.45 -5.20
C LYS A 207 22.29 5.11 -4.08
N GLU A 208 22.75 6.29 -3.66
CA GLU A 208 22.04 7.16 -2.73
C GLU A 208 20.64 7.47 -3.23
N HIS A 209 20.52 7.89 -4.51
CA HIS A 209 19.22 8.22 -5.09
C HIS A 209 18.29 7.02 -5.16
N SER A 210 18.79 5.85 -5.56
CA SER A 210 17.95 4.65 -5.67
C SER A 210 17.39 4.24 -4.30
N TRP A 211 18.20 4.35 -3.25
CA TRP A 211 17.79 4.05 -1.88
C TRP A 211 16.78 5.06 -1.35
N ASP A 212 17.02 6.36 -1.58
CA ASP A 212 16.09 7.43 -1.21
C ASP A 212 14.73 7.28 -1.91
N GLU A 213 14.72 6.95 -3.21
CA GLU A 213 13.48 6.73 -3.95
C GLU A 213 12.69 5.52 -3.39
N ALA A 214 13.34 4.47 -2.87
CA ALA A 214 12.63 3.40 -2.17
C ALA A 214 11.99 3.89 -0.85
N PHE A 215 12.75 4.63 -0.03
CA PHE A 215 12.25 5.23 1.21
C PHE A 215 11.02 6.12 0.96
N GLY A 216 11.08 6.97 -0.07
CA GLY A 216 9.96 7.86 -0.40
C GLY A 216 8.68 7.13 -0.79
N TYR A 217 8.75 5.93 -1.37
CA TYR A 217 7.56 5.13 -1.68
C TYR A 217 6.94 4.50 -0.44
N PHE A 218 7.74 4.17 0.59
CA PHE A 218 7.19 3.71 1.86
C PHE A 218 6.32 4.78 2.53
N GLY A 219 6.71 6.05 2.37
CA GLY A 219 5.89 7.20 2.75
C GLY A 219 5.96 7.57 4.23
N ALA A 220 7.05 7.19 4.91
CA ALA A 220 7.31 7.62 6.28
C ALA A 220 7.79 9.08 6.30
N PRO A 221 7.43 9.87 7.33
CA PRO A 221 8.07 11.14 7.56
C PRO A 221 9.55 10.92 7.91
N ALA A 222 10.41 11.90 7.64
CA ALA A 222 11.83 11.82 7.88
C ALA A 222 12.13 11.55 9.36
N HIS A 223 11.32 12.08 10.29
CA HIS A 223 11.45 11.87 11.73
C HIS A 223 10.66 10.67 12.26
N ALA A 224 10.30 9.69 11.42
CA ALA A 224 9.43 8.58 11.84
C ALA A 224 9.91 7.80 13.07
N LEU A 225 11.23 7.68 13.29
CA LEU A 225 11.78 6.96 14.45
C LEU A 225 11.64 7.73 15.78
N THR A 226 11.24 9.00 15.73
CA THR A 226 10.94 9.79 16.94
C THR A 226 9.46 9.77 17.31
N LEU A 227 8.64 9.08 16.51
CA LEU A 227 7.19 9.06 16.65
C LEU A 227 6.69 7.76 17.29
N GLU A 228 5.75 7.90 18.22
CA GLU A 228 4.89 6.79 18.62
C GLU A 228 3.97 6.37 17.46
N PRO A 229 3.57 5.09 17.36
CA PRO A 229 2.66 4.61 16.31
C PRO A 229 1.37 5.44 16.17
N THR A 230 0.81 5.89 17.29
CA THR A 230 -0.40 6.73 17.30
C THR A 230 -0.15 8.11 16.70
N GLN A 231 1.04 8.69 16.90
CA GLN A 231 1.40 10.00 16.35
C GLN A 231 1.56 9.91 14.83
N ALA A 232 2.36 8.96 14.33
CA ALA A 232 2.52 8.73 12.88
C ALA A 232 1.16 8.48 12.20
N TYR A 233 0.31 7.65 12.82
CA TYR A 233 -1.06 7.44 12.35
C TYR A 233 -1.86 8.76 12.29
N ASN A 234 -1.81 9.57 13.35
CA ASN A 234 -2.58 10.81 13.45
C ASN A 234 -2.08 11.94 12.54
N ILE A 235 -0.78 11.99 12.24
CA ILE A 235 -0.22 12.90 11.22
C ILE A 235 -0.91 12.63 9.88
N SER A 236 -1.00 11.37 9.45
CA SER A 236 -1.70 10.99 8.21
C SER A 236 -3.19 11.39 8.24
N LYS A 237 -3.84 11.32 9.41
CA LYS A 237 -5.22 11.78 9.61
C LYS A 237 -5.36 13.30 9.75
N LYS A 238 -4.25 14.04 9.71
CA LYS A 238 -4.18 15.49 9.93
C LYS A 238 -4.73 15.87 11.30
N LYS A 239 -4.38 15.13 12.35
CA LYS A 239 -4.94 15.29 13.71
C LYS A 239 -3.91 15.65 14.77
N ASP A 240 -2.64 15.65 14.43
CA ASP A 240 -1.55 15.88 15.39
C ASP A 240 -0.48 16.78 14.76
N LEU A 241 -0.75 18.10 14.78
CA LEU A 241 0.19 19.09 14.23
C LEU A 241 1.49 19.10 15.03
N ALA A 242 1.43 18.93 16.35
CA ALA A 242 2.62 18.97 17.19
C ALA A 242 3.62 17.85 16.86
N ALA A 243 3.13 16.65 16.53
CA ALA A 243 3.97 15.58 16.04
C ALA A 243 4.35 15.73 14.55
N GLY A 244 3.50 16.38 13.75
CA GLY A 244 3.70 16.58 12.32
C GLY A 244 4.71 17.68 11.99
N ASP A 245 4.64 18.83 12.65
CA ASP A 245 5.52 19.98 12.46
C ASP A 245 6.85 19.76 13.19
N ALA A 246 7.68 18.87 12.64
CA ALA A 246 8.96 18.49 13.23
C ALA A 246 9.98 19.64 13.21
N ASN A 247 9.87 20.55 12.24
CA ASN A 247 10.77 21.69 12.12
C ASN A 247 10.33 22.93 12.94
N GLY A 248 9.08 22.97 13.40
CA GLY A 248 8.53 24.02 14.25
C GLY A 248 8.13 25.31 13.51
N ASP A 249 7.91 25.27 12.19
CA ASP A 249 7.49 26.44 11.38
C ASP A 249 5.97 26.69 11.41
N GLY A 250 5.24 25.87 12.16
CA GLY A 250 3.79 25.95 12.33
C GLY A 250 3.02 25.26 11.22
N MET A 251 3.68 24.57 10.27
CA MET A 251 3.06 23.88 9.14
C MET A 251 3.66 22.48 8.93
N VAL A 252 2.91 21.60 8.26
CA VAL A 252 3.45 20.31 7.83
C VAL A 252 3.93 20.39 6.38
N ASP A 253 5.21 20.07 6.16
CA ASP A 253 5.79 19.88 4.83
C ASP A 253 5.48 18.48 4.30
N LEU A 254 4.75 18.39 3.19
CA LEU A 254 4.39 17.12 2.57
C LEU A 254 5.62 16.32 2.12
N ARG A 255 6.76 16.98 1.89
CA ARG A 255 7.98 16.31 1.43
C ARG A 255 8.66 15.51 2.53
N THR A 256 8.55 15.91 3.80
CA THR A 256 9.40 15.37 4.86
C THR A 256 8.64 15.02 6.14
N GLU A 257 7.45 15.56 6.37
CA GLU A 257 6.79 15.51 7.68
C GLU A 257 5.45 14.77 7.65
N MET A 258 4.87 14.60 6.47
CA MET A 258 3.60 13.90 6.32
C MET A 258 3.78 12.38 6.25
N THR A 259 2.87 11.64 6.90
CA THR A 259 2.80 10.18 6.84
C THR A 259 1.83 9.73 5.74
N PHE A 260 2.30 8.90 4.83
CA PHE A 260 1.55 8.37 3.69
C PHE A 260 1.52 6.84 3.68
N GLY A 261 0.67 6.29 2.81
CA GLY A 261 0.80 4.93 2.26
C GLY A 261 1.22 3.83 3.23
N GLY A 262 2.33 3.15 2.92
CA GLY A 262 2.84 2.01 3.68
C GLY A 262 3.10 2.36 5.15
N ALA A 263 3.75 3.50 5.41
CA ALA A 263 4.03 3.96 6.77
C ALA A 263 2.76 4.19 7.61
N TYR A 264 1.69 4.70 7.01
CA TYR A 264 0.40 4.82 7.71
C TYR A 264 -0.17 3.46 8.14
N TYR A 265 -0.05 2.44 7.29
CA TYR A 265 -0.55 1.10 7.60
C TYR A 265 0.35 0.36 8.59
N ALA A 266 1.66 0.57 8.52
CA ALA A 266 2.60 0.10 9.53
C ALA A 266 2.28 0.72 10.90
N ALA A 267 2.14 2.04 10.97
CA ALA A 267 1.71 2.75 12.17
C ALA A 267 0.35 2.29 12.69
N ASP A 268 -0.58 1.96 11.79
CA ASP A 268 -1.87 1.39 12.20
C ASP A 268 -1.68 0.02 12.85
N ALA A 269 -0.93 -0.90 12.26
CA ALA A 269 -0.66 -2.21 12.84
C ALA A 269 0.06 -2.10 14.20
N ASP A 270 1.06 -1.21 14.31
CA ASP A 270 1.91 -1.05 15.51
C ASP A 270 1.14 -0.56 16.73
N LYS A 271 -0.02 0.09 16.56
CA LYS A 271 -0.96 0.37 17.68
C LYS A 271 -1.48 -0.89 18.38
N SER A 272 -1.30 -2.06 17.78
CA SER A 272 -1.63 -3.37 18.36
C SER A 272 -0.41 -4.13 18.88
N GLY A 273 0.77 -3.50 18.97
CA GLY A 273 1.95 -4.08 19.60
C GLY A 273 3.01 -4.67 18.67
N THR A 274 2.87 -4.47 17.34
CA THR A 274 3.94 -4.73 16.37
C THR A 274 4.92 -3.55 16.27
N ASP A 275 6.02 -3.72 15.54
CA ASP A 275 7.08 -2.73 15.36
C ASP A 275 7.46 -2.51 13.88
N TYR A 276 6.51 -2.67 12.96
CA TYR A 276 6.76 -2.60 11.52
C TYR A 276 7.31 -1.23 11.08
N LEU A 277 6.71 -0.12 11.54
CA LEU A 277 7.15 1.23 11.18
C LEU A 277 8.60 1.50 11.63
N PRO A 278 8.95 1.34 12.93
CA PRO A 278 10.32 1.58 13.36
C PRO A 278 11.32 0.60 12.75
N THR A 279 10.95 -0.67 12.54
CA THR A 279 11.84 -1.67 11.92
C THR A 279 12.16 -1.33 10.46
N ILE A 280 11.15 -1.02 9.64
CA ILE A 280 11.34 -0.65 8.23
C ILE A 280 12.13 0.67 8.12
N THR A 281 11.76 1.69 8.91
CA THR A 281 12.43 2.99 8.86
C THR A 281 13.87 2.94 9.38
N SER A 282 14.16 2.12 10.39
CA SER A 282 15.53 1.84 10.84
C SER A 282 16.35 1.18 9.75
N ALA A 283 15.82 0.16 9.05
CA ALA A 283 16.53 -0.49 7.95
C ALA A 283 16.86 0.49 6.81
N PHE A 284 15.91 1.38 6.46
CA PHE A 284 16.18 2.46 5.50
C PHE A 284 17.28 3.41 5.99
N LEU A 285 17.20 3.87 7.23
CA LEU A 285 18.19 4.80 7.80
C LEU A 285 19.59 4.18 7.82
N GLU A 286 19.72 2.95 8.30
CA GLU A 286 21.00 2.24 8.38
C GLU A 286 21.57 1.90 7.01
N GLY A 287 20.73 1.52 6.04
CA GLY A 287 21.17 1.34 4.65
C GLY A 287 21.68 2.65 4.04
N ARG A 288 21.00 3.78 4.30
CA ARG A 288 21.43 5.08 3.79
C ARG A 288 22.73 5.56 4.44
N LYS A 289 22.93 5.31 5.73
CA LYS A 289 24.20 5.53 6.46
C LYS A 289 25.32 4.68 5.87
N LEU A 290 25.08 3.40 5.60
CA LEU A 290 26.06 2.50 4.98
C LEU A 290 26.50 3.02 3.61
N ILE A 291 25.56 3.43 2.75
CA ILE A 291 25.88 3.99 1.43
C ILE A 291 26.75 5.25 1.56
N SER A 292 26.36 6.19 2.44
CA SER A 292 27.14 7.41 2.67
C SER A 292 28.51 7.16 3.28
N SER A 293 28.67 6.12 4.11
CA SER A 293 29.96 5.78 4.73
C SER A 293 31.04 5.41 3.71
N ALA A 294 30.64 4.96 2.52
CA ALA A 294 31.56 4.71 1.40
C ALA A 294 32.05 6.00 0.72
N ASN A 295 31.52 7.17 1.09
CA ASN A 295 32.03 8.49 0.67
C ASN A 295 32.24 8.63 -0.87
N GLY A 296 31.22 8.25 -1.64
CA GLY A 296 31.26 8.30 -3.10
C GLY A 296 32.19 7.27 -3.75
N GLU A 297 32.65 6.25 -3.00
CA GLU A 297 33.35 5.10 -3.55
C GLU A 297 32.37 3.96 -3.88
N ALA A 298 32.84 3.00 -4.68
CA ALA A 298 32.06 1.82 -4.99
C ALA A 298 31.86 0.99 -3.70
N LEU A 299 30.65 0.48 -3.50
CA LEU A 299 30.38 -0.40 -2.37
C LEU A 299 31.18 -1.70 -2.54
N SER A 300 31.89 -2.10 -1.50
CA SER A 300 32.48 -3.44 -1.41
C SER A 300 31.40 -4.52 -1.45
N ASP A 301 31.79 -5.77 -1.75
CA ASP A 301 30.86 -6.91 -1.72
C ASP A 301 30.19 -7.06 -0.35
N ALA A 302 30.94 -6.86 0.74
CA ALA A 302 30.41 -6.93 2.10
C ALA A 302 29.38 -5.83 2.39
N GLN A 303 29.67 -4.58 2.01
CA GLN A 303 28.72 -3.47 2.16
C GLN A 303 27.46 -3.70 1.34
N ARG A 304 27.59 -4.20 0.12
CA ARG A 304 26.43 -4.51 -0.74
C ARG A 304 25.62 -5.69 -0.20
N ALA A 305 26.25 -6.73 0.31
CA ALA A 305 25.55 -7.83 0.97
C ALA A 305 24.76 -7.34 2.20
N GLN A 306 25.33 -6.43 2.99
CA GLN A 306 24.61 -5.81 4.12
C GLN A 306 23.46 -4.92 3.64
N LEU A 307 23.63 -4.19 2.54
CA LEU A 307 22.57 -3.38 1.95
C LEU A 307 21.39 -4.25 1.47
N VAL A 308 21.68 -5.40 0.86
CA VAL A 308 20.68 -6.41 0.47
C VAL A 308 19.99 -6.98 1.71
N ALA A 309 20.69 -7.19 2.81
CA ALA A 309 20.07 -7.65 4.06
C ALA A 309 19.06 -6.62 4.61
N TYR A 310 19.39 -5.32 4.59
CA TYR A 310 18.42 -4.28 4.95
C TYR A 310 17.22 -4.23 4.02
N ALA A 311 17.44 -4.38 2.71
CA ALA A 311 16.36 -4.47 1.72
C ALA A 311 15.43 -5.65 1.99
N GLN A 312 15.97 -6.83 2.34
CA GLN A 312 15.17 -7.99 2.73
C GLN A 312 14.32 -7.71 3.97
N THR A 313 14.88 -7.08 5.01
CA THR A 313 14.10 -6.68 6.20
C THR A 313 12.95 -5.74 5.82
N ILE A 314 13.20 -4.76 4.94
CA ILE A 314 12.17 -3.84 4.47
C ILE A 314 11.06 -4.61 3.73
N GLU A 315 11.42 -5.51 2.82
CA GLU A 315 10.47 -6.30 2.03
C GLU A 315 9.63 -7.21 2.93
N ASP A 316 10.26 -7.96 3.84
CA ASP A 316 9.60 -8.91 4.73
C ASP A 316 8.56 -8.20 5.62
N GLU A 317 8.96 -7.11 6.27
CA GLU A 317 8.07 -6.38 7.16
C GLU A 317 6.97 -5.62 6.41
N TRP A 318 7.29 -5.02 5.25
CA TRP A 318 6.26 -4.34 4.45
C TRP A 318 5.26 -5.33 3.83
N THR A 319 5.70 -6.54 3.46
CA THR A 319 4.79 -7.64 3.08
C THR A 319 3.80 -7.95 4.20
N LYS A 320 4.29 -8.08 5.44
CA LYS A 320 3.41 -8.30 6.61
C LYS A 320 2.46 -7.14 6.83
N VAL A 321 2.89 -5.89 6.68
CA VAL A 321 1.99 -4.71 6.77
C VAL A 321 0.82 -4.81 5.79
N ILE A 322 1.07 -5.24 4.54
CA ILE A 322 0.00 -5.46 3.55
C ILE A 322 -0.89 -6.63 3.98
N ALA A 323 -0.32 -7.74 4.45
CA ALA A 323 -1.07 -8.90 4.93
C ALA A 323 -1.93 -8.58 6.18
N GLU A 324 -1.46 -7.75 7.10
CA GLU A 324 -2.21 -7.24 8.26
C GLU A 324 -3.41 -6.42 7.81
N ALA A 325 -3.24 -5.58 6.78
CA ALA A 325 -4.34 -4.84 6.20
C ALA A 325 -5.37 -5.80 5.54
N THR A 326 -4.92 -6.78 4.76
CA THR A 326 -5.79 -7.81 4.19
C THR A 326 -6.55 -8.58 5.29
N PHE A 327 -5.88 -9.01 6.35
CA PHE A 327 -6.49 -9.67 7.52
C PHE A 327 -7.56 -8.79 8.15
N LYS A 328 -7.22 -7.51 8.41
CA LYS A 328 -8.11 -6.55 9.06
C LYS A 328 -9.38 -6.32 8.28
N TYR A 329 -9.27 -6.13 6.96
CA TYR A 329 -10.43 -5.84 6.14
C TYR A 329 -11.26 -7.08 5.82
N ALA A 330 -10.69 -8.29 5.80
CA ALA A 330 -11.47 -9.52 5.81
C ALA A 330 -12.35 -9.61 7.07
N GLY A 331 -11.78 -9.31 8.24
CA GLY A 331 -12.52 -9.21 9.49
C GLY A 331 -13.59 -8.10 9.49
N SER A 332 -13.31 -6.95 8.86
CA SER A 332 -14.32 -5.89 8.70
C SER A 332 -15.50 -6.34 7.84
N VAL A 333 -15.24 -6.97 6.70
CA VAL A 333 -16.28 -7.51 5.80
C VAL A 333 -17.11 -8.57 6.52
N TYR A 334 -16.47 -9.48 7.26
CA TYR A 334 -17.16 -10.46 8.11
C TYR A 334 -18.15 -9.76 9.06
N LYS A 335 -17.69 -8.75 9.81
CA LYS A 335 -18.49 -8.00 10.79
C LYS A 335 -19.61 -7.18 10.15
N ASP A 336 -19.43 -6.71 8.93
CA ASP A 336 -20.50 -5.99 8.23
C ASP A 336 -21.63 -6.93 7.84
N ILE A 337 -21.32 -8.13 7.35
CA ILE A 337 -22.33 -9.16 7.05
C ILE A 337 -23.12 -9.51 8.31
N GLU A 338 -22.49 -9.61 9.48
CA GLU A 338 -23.21 -9.88 10.75
C GLU A 338 -24.29 -8.85 11.07
N LYS A 339 -24.12 -7.59 10.65
CA LYS A 339 -25.07 -6.52 10.97
C LYS A 339 -26.39 -6.64 10.19
N PHE A 340 -26.38 -7.28 9.02
CA PHE A 340 -27.56 -7.40 8.16
C PHE A 340 -27.97 -8.84 7.87
N ARG A 341 -27.24 -9.86 8.34
CA ARG A 341 -27.54 -11.29 8.06
C ARG A 341 -28.96 -11.73 8.47
N ALA A 342 -29.58 -11.04 9.43
CA ALA A 342 -30.93 -11.34 9.89
C ALA A 342 -32.02 -10.94 8.86
N ASP A 343 -31.73 -9.99 7.97
CA ASP A 343 -32.62 -9.59 6.88
C ASP A 343 -31.81 -9.19 5.64
N THR A 344 -31.32 -10.21 4.92
CA THR A 344 -30.55 -10.02 3.69
C THR A 344 -31.37 -9.52 2.51
N LYS A 345 -32.71 -9.43 2.65
CA LYS A 345 -33.62 -8.93 1.61
C LYS A 345 -33.86 -7.44 1.72
N ASN A 346 -33.68 -6.84 2.90
CA ASN A 346 -33.87 -5.41 3.15
C ASN A 346 -32.63 -4.79 3.81
N ILE A 347 -31.46 -4.98 3.20
CA ILE A 347 -30.20 -4.43 3.70
C ILE A 347 -30.25 -2.89 3.60
N ASP A 348 -30.02 -2.22 4.73
CA ASP A 348 -29.90 -0.76 4.79
C ASP A 348 -28.77 -0.25 3.87
N ALA A 349 -29.02 0.86 3.17
CA ALA A 349 -28.11 1.39 2.17
C ALA A 349 -26.75 1.81 2.77
N ASP A 350 -26.73 2.35 3.98
CA ASP A 350 -25.49 2.75 4.65
C ASP A 350 -24.69 1.53 5.11
N LEU A 351 -25.38 0.48 5.60
CA LEU A 351 -24.73 -0.80 5.91
C LEU A 351 -24.11 -1.44 4.66
N TYR A 352 -24.83 -1.46 3.54
CA TYR A 352 -24.33 -2.01 2.28
C TYR A 352 -23.17 -1.17 1.72
N ARG A 353 -23.25 0.16 1.82
CA ARG A 353 -22.14 1.07 1.46
C ARG A 353 -20.90 0.80 2.30
N ALA A 354 -21.05 0.58 3.61
CA ALA A 354 -19.95 0.26 4.51
C ALA A 354 -19.31 -1.10 4.16
N TYR A 355 -20.13 -2.11 3.87
CA TYR A 355 -19.69 -3.42 3.39
C TYR A 355 -18.87 -3.30 2.10
N GLY A 356 -19.40 -2.62 1.07
CA GLY A 356 -18.69 -2.43 -0.21
C GLY A 356 -17.40 -1.62 -0.07
N LYS A 357 -17.37 -0.65 0.86
CA LYS A 357 -16.15 0.08 1.21
C LYS A 357 -15.09 -0.84 1.80
N HIS A 358 -15.41 -1.59 2.85
CA HIS A 358 -14.43 -2.50 3.48
C HIS A 358 -14.01 -3.62 2.53
N TRP A 359 -14.91 -4.09 1.67
CA TRP A 359 -14.56 -5.03 0.61
C TRP A 359 -13.59 -4.42 -0.39
N GLY A 360 -13.79 -3.19 -0.83
CA GLY A 360 -12.85 -2.48 -1.70
C GLY A 360 -11.46 -2.33 -1.06
N GLU A 361 -11.40 -2.12 0.26
CA GLU A 361 -10.13 -2.10 1.00
C GLU A 361 -9.49 -3.50 1.05
N LEU A 362 -10.24 -4.54 1.39
CA LEU A 362 -9.80 -5.93 1.38
C LEU A 362 -9.23 -6.33 0.02
N LYS A 363 -10.02 -6.13 -1.05
CA LYS A 363 -9.67 -6.56 -2.38
C LYS A 363 -8.43 -5.85 -2.90
N GLY A 364 -8.37 -4.52 -2.72
CA GLY A 364 -7.22 -3.76 -3.16
C GLY A 364 -5.93 -4.16 -2.45
N PHE A 365 -5.96 -4.46 -1.15
CA PHE A 365 -4.78 -4.99 -0.44
C PHE A 365 -4.42 -6.43 -0.84
N ALA A 366 -5.42 -7.29 -1.04
CA ALA A 366 -5.18 -8.64 -1.52
C ALA A 366 -4.51 -8.65 -2.90
N MET A 367 -4.88 -7.73 -3.80
CA MET A 367 -4.18 -7.53 -5.08
C MET A 367 -2.80 -6.89 -4.90
N ALA A 368 -2.67 -5.90 -4.01
CA ALA A 368 -1.39 -5.26 -3.69
C ALA A 368 -0.33 -6.27 -3.24
N LEU A 369 -0.71 -7.22 -2.39
CA LEU A 369 0.18 -8.29 -1.88
C LEU A 369 0.78 -9.14 -3.01
N GLN A 370 0.12 -9.22 -4.16
CA GLN A 370 0.53 -10.00 -5.34
C GLN A 370 1.41 -9.19 -6.32
N THR A 371 1.76 -7.95 -6.00
CA THR A 371 2.59 -7.08 -6.85
C THR A 371 4.02 -6.92 -6.33
N GLY A 372 4.39 -7.65 -5.28
CA GLY A 372 5.77 -7.71 -4.80
C GLY A 372 6.68 -8.51 -5.74
N LYS A 373 7.95 -8.61 -5.35
CA LYS A 373 8.98 -9.38 -6.06
C LYS A 373 8.69 -10.88 -6.06
N GLU A 374 8.24 -11.41 -4.92
CA GLU A 374 8.02 -12.85 -4.74
C GLU A 374 6.68 -13.34 -5.32
N ASN A 375 6.72 -14.51 -5.97
CA ASN A 375 5.52 -15.19 -6.43
C ASN A 375 4.88 -16.01 -5.30
N LEU A 376 3.73 -15.55 -4.82
CA LEU A 376 2.97 -16.20 -3.73
C LEU A 376 2.37 -17.58 -4.09
N GLY A 377 2.46 -18.01 -5.36
CA GLY A 377 2.04 -19.33 -5.81
C GLY A 377 0.62 -19.71 -5.39
N GLY A 378 0.49 -20.87 -4.72
CA GLY A 378 -0.80 -21.39 -4.25
C GLY A 378 -1.53 -20.46 -3.27
N THR A 379 -0.79 -19.64 -2.52
CA THR A 379 -1.35 -18.68 -1.56
C THR A 379 -2.14 -17.59 -2.28
N ALA A 380 -1.60 -17.01 -3.34
CA ALA A 380 -2.33 -16.04 -4.17
C ALA A 380 -3.58 -16.65 -4.81
N VAL A 381 -3.48 -17.87 -5.35
CA VAL A 381 -4.62 -18.57 -5.94
C VAL A 381 -5.74 -18.78 -4.92
N ARG A 382 -5.40 -19.23 -3.71
CA ARG A 382 -6.38 -19.45 -2.63
C ARG A 382 -6.99 -18.14 -2.16
N LEU A 383 -6.18 -17.09 -1.97
CA LEU A 383 -6.64 -15.76 -1.58
C LEU A 383 -7.65 -15.20 -2.58
N ASN A 384 -7.32 -15.26 -3.88
CA ASN A 384 -8.19 -14.77 -4.95
C ASN A 384 -9.53 -15.52 -5.01
N ARG A 385 -9.51 -16.85 -4.85
CA ARG A 385 -10.73 -17.67 -4.85
C ARG A 385 -11.64 -17.41 -3.64
N LEU A 386 -11.07 -17.17 -2.46
CA LEU A 386 -11.84 -16.88 -1.26
C LEU A 386 -12.51 -15.51 -1.34
N ILE A 387 -11.80 -14.50 -1.84
CA ILE A 387 -12.33 -13.13 -1.96
C ILE A 387 -13.28 -13.00 -3.16
N GLY A 388 -13.01 -13.67 -4.27
CA GLY A 388 -13.76 -13.51 -5.52
C GLY A 388 -13.40 -12.23 -6.27
N PHE A 389 -14.00 -12.04 -7.45
CA PHE A 389 -13.82 -10.81 -8.23
C PHE A 389 -14.68 -9.64 -7.72
N SER A 390 -15.81 -9.94 -7.08
CA SER A 390 -16.71 -8.98 -6.43
C SER A 390 -17.03 -9.41 -5.00
N PRO A 391 -17.59 -8.51 -4.18
CA PRO A 391 -18.37 -8.94 -3.02
C PRO A 391 -19.60 -9.73 -3.46
N VAL A 392 -20.26 -10.38 -2.50
CA VAL A 392 -21.64 -10.86 -2.67
C VAL A 392 -22.56 -9.64 -2.67
N THR A 393 -23.46 -9.56 -3.65
CA THR A 393 -24.43 -8.46 -3.74
C THR A 393 -25.78 -8.83 -3.13
N MET A 394 -26.70 -7.87 -3.03
CA MET A 394 -28.02 -8.07 -2.41
C MET A 394 -28.80 -9.27 -2.97
N ASP A 395 -28.66 -9.56 -4.26
CA ASP A 395 -29.28 -10.70 -4.96
C ASP A 395 -28.43 -11.98 -4.95
N GLU A 396 -27.43 -12.04 -4.05
CA GLU A 396 -26.48 -13.15 -3.86
C GLU A 396 -25.69 -13.52 -5.12
N SER A 397 -25.51 -12.58 -6.04
CA SER A 397 -24.68 -12.78 -7.22
C SER A 397 -23.26 -12.23 -7.04
N ILE A 398 -22.36 -12.77 -7.85
CA ILE A 398 -20.94 -12.40 -7.88
C ILE A 398 -20.46 -12.28 -9.32
N VAL A 399 -19.44 -11.44 -9.51
CA VAL A 399 -18.76 -11.26 -10.79
C VAL A 399 -17.92 -12.50 -11.11
N THR A 400 -18.07 -13.02 -12.32
CA THR A 400 -17.32 -14.17 -12.85
C THR A 400 -16.30 -13.77 -13.91
N GLY A 401 -16.43 -12.57 -14.49
CA GLY A 401 -15.55 -12.08 -15.53
C GLY A 401 -15.91 -10.67 -16.00
N ILE A 402 -15.41 -10.32 -17.18
CA ILE A 402 -15.80 -9.13 -17.94
C ILE A 402 -16.13 -9.53 -19.37
N ASP A 403 -17.00 -8.76 -20.02
CA ASP A 403 -17.33 -8.93 -21.43
C ASP A 403 -16.28 -8.25 -22.35
N ALA A 404 -16.54 -8.25 -23.66
CA ALA A 404 -15.64 -7.67 -24.66
C ALA A 404 -15.52 -6.14 -24.57
N ASP A 405 -16.49 -5.46 -23.95
CA ASP A 405 -16.53 -4.02 -23.77
C ASP A 405 -15.96 -3.60 -22.40
N GLY A 406 -15.59 -4.57 -21.56
CA GLY A 406 -15.08 -4.33 -20.21
C GLY A 406 -16.17 -4.13 -19.16
N ASN A 407 -17.42 -4.53 -19.42
CA ASN A 407 -18.46 -4.56 -18.40
C ASN A 407 -18.35 -5.85 -17.58
N PHE A 408 -18.75 -5.80 -16.31
CA PHE A 408 -18.72 -6.96 -15.44
C PHE A 408 -19.80 -7.98 -15.83
N VAL A 409 -19.44 -9.26 -15.82
CA VAL A 409 -20.37 -10.38 -16.00
C VAL A 409 -20.70 -10.97 -14.62
N LYS A 410 -21.99 -11.04 -14.27
CA LYS A 410 -22.49 -11.33 -12.92
C LYS A 410 -23.31 -12.63 -12.83
N ASP A 411 -22.73 -13.71 -13.36
CA ASP A 411 -23.43 -15.00 -13.52
C ASP A 411 -23.28 -15.95 -12.33
N GLY A 412 -22.35 -15.67 -11.41
CA GLY A 412 -22.08 -16.53 -10.26
C GLY A 412 -23.08 -16.29 -9.12
N LYS A 413 -23.28 -17.29 -8.27
CA LYS A 413 -24.07 -17.18 -7.03
C LYS A 413 -23.27 -17.60 -5.82
N MET A 414 -23.45 -16.88 -4.71
CA MET A 414 -22.83 -17.19 -3.43
C MET A 414 -23.67 -16.62 -2.29
N SER A 415 -24.01 -17.45 -1.32
CA SER A 415 -24.77 -17.00 -0.15
C SER A 415 -23.92 -16.16 0.78
N TRP A 416 -24.58 -15.29 1.54
CA TRP A 416 -23.94 -14.46 2.56
C TRP A 416 -23.18 -15.28 3.61
N ASN A 417 -23.75 -16.40 4.08
CA ASN A 417 -23.11 -17.26 5.07
C ASN A 417 -21.84 -17.93 4.52
N ALA A 418 -21.89 -18.43 3.28
CA ALA A 418 -20.71 -19.02 2.64
C ALA A 418 -19.61 -17.97 2.44
N TYR A 419 -19.97 -16.75 2.08
CA TYR A 419 -19.00 -15.67 1.89
C TYR A 419 -18.40 -15.18 3.21
N GLN A 420 -19.21 -15.12 4.27
CA GLN A 420 -18.73 -14.82 5.61
C GLN A 420 -17.70 -15.85 6.09
N LEU A 421 -17.92 -17.14 5.81
CA LEU A 421 -16.93 -18.19 6.07
C LEU A 421 -15.64 -17.97 5.25
N ASN A 422 -15.75 -17.53 3.99
CA ASN A 422 -14.56 -17.21 3.20
C ASN A 422 -13.72 -16.09 3.83
N MET A 423 -14.34 -15.08 4.45
CA MET A 423 -13.60 -14.02 5.15
C MET A 423 -12.78 -14.55 6.34
N LEU A 424 -13.34 -15.49 7.11
CA LEU A 424 -12.60 -16.16 8.18
C LEU A 424 -11.44 -17.01 7.64
N LYS A 425 -11.64 -17.67 6.49
CA LYS A 425 -10.59 -18.42 5.80
C LYS A 425 -9.50 -17.50 5.24
N VAL A 426 -9.82 -16.28 4.84
CA VAL A 426 -8.82 -15.26 4.46
C VAL A 426 -7.99 -14.85 5.66
N GLN A 427 -8.62 -14.58 6.81
CA GLN A 427 -7.91 -14.26 8.04
C GLN A 427 -6.97 -15.40 8.47
N ASP A 428 -7.45 -16.64 8.47
CA ASP A 428 -6.64 -17.83 8.75
C ASP A 428 -5.47 -17.99 7.77
N LEU A 429 -5.68 -17.70 6.48
CA LEU A 429 -4.63 -17.72 5.47
C LEU A 429 -3.54 -16.68 5.75
N MET A 430 -3.92 -15.45 6.10
CA MET A 430 -2.95 -14.39 6.43
C MET A 430 -2.11 -14.77 7.67
N VAL A 431 -2.74 -15.39 8.68
CA VAL A 431 -2.03 -15.89 9.86
C VAL A 431 -1.04 -17.00 9.50
N LYS A 432 -1.46 -17.98 8.71
CA LYS A 432 -0.64 -19.16 8.41
C LYS A 432 0.53 -18.88 7.47
N GLU A 433 0.31 -18.04 6.46
CA GLU A 433 1.29 -17.83 5.39
C GLU A 433 2.20 -16.62 5.65
N PHE A 434 1.72 -15.61 6.39
CA PHE A 434 2.46 -14.36 6.63
C PHE A 434 2.75 -14.10 8.11
N GLY A 435 2.19 -14.90 9.03
CA GLY A 435 2.48 -14.76 10.46
C GLY A 435 1.98 -13.47 11.08
N VAL A 436 0.88 -12.88 10.56
CA VAL A 436 0.35 -11.61 11.08
C VAL A 436 0.10 -11.64 12.60
N GLU A 437 0.47 -10.56 13.27
CA GLU A 437 0.55 -10.42 14.73
C GLU A 437 -0.42 -9.35 15.27
N ALA A 438 -0.60 -8.23 14.58
CA ALA A 438 -1.48 -7.14 15.03
C ALA A 438 -2.96 -7.55 15.03
N ARG A 439 -3.36 -8.38 14.04
CA ARG A 439 -4.65 -9.09 13.96
C ARG A 439 -5.87 -8.22 14.29
N LYS A 440 -5.89 -6.99 13.78
CA LYS A 440 -7.06 -6.11 13.96
C LYS A 440 -8.30 -6.74 13.34
N ASN A 441 -9.44 -6.61 14.02
CA ASN A 441 -10.70 -7.24 13.61
C ASN A 441 -10.64 -8.77 13.49
N ASP A 442 -9.84 -9.44 14.30
CA ASP A 442 -9.82 -10.91 14.36
C ASP A 442 -11.23 -11.47 14.66
N ALA A 443 -11.71 -12.35 13.78
CA ALA A 443 -12.92 -13.12 13.95
C ALA A 443 -12.66 -14.64 13.79
N THR A 444 -11.40 -15.07 13.76
CA THR A 444 -10.99 -16.46 13.49
C THR A 444 -11.50 -17.46 14.54
N ALA A 445 -11.79 -16.99 15.76
CA ALA A 445 -12.43 -17.80 16.80
C ALA A 445 -13.80 -18.38 16.37
N ASN A 446 -14.50 -17.70 15.46
CA ASN A 446 -15.82 -18.11 14.97
C ASN A 446 -15.75 -19.14 13.83
N LEU A 447 -14.55 -19.51 13.37
CA LEU A 447 -14.38 -20.36 12.19
C LEU A 447 -15.00 -21.76 12.39
N ALA A 448 -14.78 -22.36 13.56
CA ALA A 448 -15.27 -23.72 13.84
C ALA A 448 -16.79 -23.77 13.94
N ASP A 449 -17.41 -22.74 14.50
CA ASP A 449 -18.86 -22.71 14.72
C ASP A 449 -19.60 -22.40 13.41
N LEU A 450 -19.09 -21.47 12.59
CA LEU A 450 -19.68 -21.17 11.29
C LEU A 450 -19.59 -22.36 10.30
N ILE A 451 -18.54 -23.18 10.39
CA ILE A 451 -18.46 -24.44 9.61
C ILE A 451 -19.59 -25.39 10.02
N LYS A 452 -19.83 -25.58 11.32
CA LYS A 452 -20.90 -26.47 11.81
C LYS A 452 -22.29 -25.96 11.40
N GLU A 453 -22.53 -24.65 11.48
CA GLU A 453 -23.80 -24.04 11.06
C GLU A 453 -24.11 -24.35 9.59
N LEU A 454 -23.11 -24.21 8.70
CA LEU A 454 -23.26 -24.50 7.27
C LEU A 454 -23.45 -26.00 6.97
N ASP A 455 -22.79 -26.88 7.72
CA ASP A 455 -23.00 -28.33 7.63
C ASP A 455 -24.42 -28.72 8.10
N SER A 456 -24.99 -28.00 9.07
CA SER A 456 -26.37 -28.23 9.52
C SER A 456 -27.44 -27.68 8.57
N ASP A 457 -27.17 -26.56 7.89
CA ASP A 457 -28.08 -25.97 6.87
C ASP A 457 -28.12 -26.79 5.57
N SER A 458 -27.08 -27.58 5.27
CA SER A 458 -27.06 -28.51 4.13
C SER A 458 -27.69 -29.87 4.43
N GLY A 459 -28.09 -30.13 5.68
CA GLY A 459 -28.64 -31.41 6.18
C GLY A 459 -30.15 -31.58 6.07
N GLY A 460 -30.78 -31.00 5.05
CA GLY A 460 -32.24 -31.03 4.85
C GLY A 460 -32.71 -31.55 3.50
N ALA A 461 -32.01 -32.54 2.92
CA ALA A 461 -32.48 -33.28 1.74
C ALA A 461 -31.91 -34.71 1.69
N GLU A 462 -32.03 -35.46 2.78
CA GLU A 462 -32.20 -36.91 2.70
C GLU A 462 -33.49 -37.27 3.43
N THR A 463 -34.57 -37.43 2.65
CA THR A 463 -35.74 -38.18 3.08
C THR A 463 -35.91 -39.32 2.08
N ASP A 464 -35.60 -40.52 2.57
CA ASP A 464 -35.99 -41.88 2.16
C ASP A 464 -36.16 -42.25 0.67
#